data_AF-A0A6P8ZRT7-F1
#
_entry.id   AF-A0A6P8ZRT7-F1
#
_cell.length_a   1.000
_cell.length_b   1.000
_cell.length_c   1.000
_cell.angle_alpha   90.00
_cell.angle_beta   90.00
_cell.angle_gamma   90.00
#
_symmetry.space_group_name_H-M   'P 1'
#
loop_
_entity.id
_entity.type
_entity.pdbx_description
1 polymer ?
#
loop_
_entity_poly.entity_id
_entity_poly.type
_entity_poly.pdbx_seq_one_letter_code
_entity_poly.pdbx_strand_id
1 'polypeptide(L)'
;MLVLALVDVDQATAVALLCVAVALEAGTLAGFFCNHMDLSPNFSGAMMGVSGGAGALVAVVVPLAVGAITGEEDSLSHEEVTTRWNTVFILTACIYYIGNLVWVFFSSFEVQPWNNVASKTEVEPVQNNRDQKTGSLCDFKGVLD
;
A
#
# COMPACT_ATOMS: atom_id res chain seq x y z
N MET A 1 19.07 1.27 6.60
CA MET A 1 19.54 2.35 5.70
C MET A 1 20.58 3.24 6.38
N LEU A 2 20.29 3.98 7.46
CA LEU A 2 21.27 4.88 8.12
C LEU A 2 22.55 4.20 8.65
N VAL A 3 22.45 2.98 9.17
CA VAL A 3 23.63 2.23 9.66
C VAL A 3 24.55 1.76 8.51
N LEU A 4 23.99 1.51 7.32
CA LEU A 4 24.75 1.15 6.13
C LEU A 4 25.54 2.32 5.55
N ALA A 5 25.03 3.55 5.71
CA ALA A 5 25.70 4.75 5.21
C ALA A 5 26.86 5.23 6.12
N LEU A 6 26.88 4.81 7.39
CA LEU A 6 27.83 5.31 8.40
C LEU A 6 28.94 4.31 8.75
N VAL A 7 28.84 3.06 8.30
CA VAL A 7 29.80 2.00 8.62
C VAL A 7 30.36 1.44 7.32
N ASP A 8 31.68 1.48 7.17
CA ASP A 8 32.39 0.74 6.13
C ASP A 8 32.28 -0.76 6.43
N VAL A 9 31.27 -1.40 5.86
CA VAL A 9 31.05 -2.84 5.94
C VAL A 9 31.40 -3.50 4.62
N ASP A 10 31.98 -4.70 4.70
CA ASP A 10 32.26 -5.52 3.53
C ASP A 10 31.00 -5.69 2.65
N GLN A 11 31.18 -5.75 1.34
CA GLN A 11 30.09 -5.76 0.35
C GLN A 11 29.03 -6.84 0.66
N ALA A 12 29.46 -8.01 1.14
CA ALA A 12 28.53 -9.08 1.52
C ALA A 12 27.65 -8.71 2.73
N THR A 13 28.23 -8.01 3.71
CA THR A 13 27.50 -7.56 4.91
C THR A 13 26.57 -6.40 4.58
N ALA A 14 27.00 -5.49 3.71
CA ALA A 14 26.19 -4.37 3.26
C ALA A 14 24.91 -4.84 2.54
N VAL A 15 25.05 -5.83 1.64
CA VAL A 15 23.90 -6.44 0.94
C VAL A 15 23.00 -7.19 1.91
N ALA A 16 23.55 -7.95 2.85
CA ALA A 16 22.75 -8.69 3.84
C ALA A 16 21.90 -7.75 4.71
N LEU A 17 22.48 -6.66 5.20
CA LEU A 17 21.77 -5.64 5.97
C LEU A 17 20.71 -4.89 5.14
N LEU A 18 20.97 -4.65 3.84
CA LEU A 18 19.99 -4.07 2.93
C LEU A 18 18.78 -5.00 2.78
N CYS A 19 19.01 -6.30 2.57
CA CYS A 19 17.94 -7.29 2.47
C CYS A 19 17.07 -7.34 3.74
N VAL A 20 17.69 -7.30 4.92
CA VAL A 20 16.95 -7.25 6.20
C VAL A 20 16.13 -5.96 6.31
N ALA A 21 16.70 -4.82 5.91
CA ALA A 21 15.97 -3.55 5.94
C ALA A 21 14.72 -3.57 5.03
N VAL A 22 14.85 -4.09 3.80
CA VAL A 22 13.72 -4.24 2.87
C VAL A 22 12.69 -5.26 3.38
N ALA A 23 13.14 -6.33 4.04
CA ALA A 23 12.24 -7.30 4.67
C ALA A 23 11.38 -6.66 5.78
N LEU A 24 11.97 -5.76 6.58
CA LEU A 24 11.22 -5.00 7.58
C LEU A 24 10.25 -3.99 6.94
N GLU A 25 10.62 -3.39 5.81
CA GLU A 25 9.76 -2.48 5.03
C GLU A 25 8.48 -3.17 4.53
N ALA A 26 8.53 -4.48 4.22
CA ALA A 26 7.36 -5.23 3.76
C ALA A 26 6.16 -5.16 4.73
N GLY A 27 6.40 -5.01 6.05
CA GLY A 27 5.35 -4.82 7.03
C GLY A 27 4.58 -3.50 6.87
N THR A 28 5.22 -2.46 6.34
CA THR A 28 4.59 -1.16 6.08
C THR A 28 3.59 -1.23 4.93
N LEU A 29 3.87 -2.07 3.92
CA LEU A 29 2.96 -2.30 2.79
C LEU A 29 1.66 -2.95 3.24
N ALA A 30 1.73 -3.91 4.17
CA ALA A 30 0.53 -4.52 4.77
C ALA A 30 -0.30 -3.48 5.53
N GLY A 31 0.36 -2.61 6.31
CA GLY A 31 -0.31 -1.50 6.99
C GLY A 31 -0.96 -0.50 6.04
N PHE A 32 -0.32 -0.20 4.90
CA PHE A 32 -0.87 0.67 3.86
C PHE A 32 -2.17 0.11 3.27
N PHE A 33 -2.24 -1.19 3.00
CA PHE A 33 -3.45 -1.83 2.48
C PHE A 33 -4.57 -1.83 3.52
N CYS A 34 -4.28 -2.17 4.78
CA CYS A 34 -5.28 -2.10 5.85
C CYS A 34 -5.82 -0.67 6.01
N ASN A 35 -4.95 0.34 6.01
CA ASN A 35 -5.37 1.74 6.13
C ASN A 35 -6.30 2.18 4.99
N HIS A 36 -6.09 1.73 3.75
CA HIS A 36 -6.99 2.05 2.64
C HIS A 36 -8.38 1.40 2.78
N MET A 37 -8.42 0.16 3.27
CA MET A 37 -9.65 -0.58 3.49
C MET A 37 -10.43 -0.03 4.69
N ASP A 38 -9.73 0.36 5.75
CA ASP A 38 -10.33 0.90 6.99
C ASP A 38 -10.82 2.34 6.80
N LEU A 39 -10.09 3.17 6.04
CA LEU A 39 -10.41 4.59 5.86
C LEU A 39 -11.61 4.84 4.93
N SER A 40 -11.78 4.02 3.89
CA SER A 40 -12.85 4.19 2.90
C SER A 40 -13.25 2.90 2.17
N PRO A 41 -14.07 2.01 2.76
CA PRO A 41 -14.46 0.76 2.11
C PRO A 41 -15.13 0.98 0.73
N ASN A 42 -15.84 2.10 0.54
CA ASN A 42 -16.55 2.40 -0.71
C ASN A 42 -15.67 3.04 -1.81
N PHE A 43 -14.55 3.67 -1.44
CA PHE A 43 -13.64 4.37 -2.38
C PHE A 43 -12.22 3.77 -2.45
N SER A 44 -11.97 2.68 -1.69
CA SER A 44 -10.68 1.98 -1.59
C SER A 44 -10.07 1.63 -2.96
N GLY A 45 -10.87 1.12 -3.91
CA GLY A 45 -10.40 0.74 -5.24
C GLY A 45 -9.90 1.92 -6.08
N ALA A 46 -10.57 3.08 -6.02
CA ALA A 46 -10.14 4.28 -6.75
C ALA A 46 -8.87 4.88 -6.13
N MET A 47 -8.78 4.93 -4.80
CA MET A 47 -7.60 5.42 -4.09
C MET A 47 -6.37 4.52 -4.29
N MET A 48 -6.58 3.20 -4.26
CA MET A 48 -5.52 2.23 -4.53
C MET A 48 -5.06 2.29 -6.00
N GLY A 49 -5.96 2.57 -6.93
CA GLY A 49 -5.63 2.81 -8.34
C GLY A 49 -4.76 4.05 -8.56
N VAL A 50 -5.09 5.18 -7.91
CA VAL A 50 -4.28 6.41 -7.98
C VAL A 50 -2.90 6.17 -7.35
N SER A 51 -2.85 5.49 -6.20
CA SER A 51 -1.60 5.15 -5.53
C SER A 51 -0.72 4.23 -6.38
N GLY A 52 -1.31 3.21 -7.01
CA GLY A 52 -0.60 2.33 -7.93
C GLY A 52 -0.08 3.05 -9.17
N GLY A 53 -0.85 3.99 -9.72
CA GLY A 53 -0.43 4.83 -10.85
C GLY A 53 0.75 5.74 -10.49
N ALA A 54 0.69 6.38 -9.32
CA ALA A 54 1.81 7.18 -8.80
C ALA A 54 3.07 6.29 -8.59
N GLY A 55 2.89 5.10 -8.03
CA GLY A 55 3.97 4.12 -7.87
C GLY A 55 4.61 3.71 -9.19
N ALA A 56 3.82 3.50 -10.24
CA ALA A 56 4.33 3.15 -11.57
C ALA A 56 5.19 4.27 -12.18
N LEU A 57 4.81 5.54 -12.01
CA LEU A 57 5.62 6.67 -12.47
C LEU A 57 6.97 6.73 -11.74
N VAL A 58 6.95 6.59 -10.42
CA VAL A 58 8.16 6.57 -9.60
C VAL A 58 9.07 5.40 -10.01
N ALA A 59 8.50 4.22 -10.28
CA ALA A 59 9.26 3.04 -10.70
C ALA A 59 10.03 3.25 -12.02
N VAL A 60 9.55 4.12 -12.91
CA VAL A 60 10.27 4.48 -14.14
C VAL A 60 11.33 5.55 -13.89
N VAL A 61 11.03 6.54 -13.02
CA VAL A 61 11.94 7.67 -12.76
C VAL A 61 13.14 7.27 -11.90
N VAL A 62 12.96 6.37 -10.92
CA VAL A 62 14.01 6.00 -9.97
C VAL A 62 15.25 5.38 -10.66
N PRO A 63 15.13 4.38 -11.55
CA PRO A 63 16.30 3.82 -12.24
C PRO A 63 17.03 4.84 -13.12
N LEU A 64 16.30 5.77 -13.74
CA LEU A 64 16.90 6.86 -14.53
C LEU A 64 17.71 7.82 -13.67
N ALA A 65 17.20 8.17 -12.50
CA ALA A 65 17.91 9.02 -11.54
C ALA A 65 19.14 8.32 -10.94
N VAL A 66 19.01 7.04 -10.56
CA VAL A 66 20.13 6.24 -10.04
C VAL A 66 21.21 6.08 -11.11
N GLY A 67 20.83 5.76 -12.35
CA GLY A 67 21.76 5.65 -13.47
C GLY A 67 22.52 6.96 -13.74
N ALA A 68 21.86 8.12 -13.62
CA ALA A 68 22.50 9.41 -13.77
C ALA A 68 23.52 9.74 -12.66
N ILE A 69 23.31 9.23 -11.44
CA ILE A 69 24.20 9.45 -10.30
C ILE A 69 25.40 8.47 -10.34
N THR A 70 25.17 7.21 -10.69
CA THR A 70 26.22 6.19 -10.73
C THR A 70 27.14 6.37 -11.94
N GLY A 71 26.60 6.76 -13.11
CA GLY A 71 27.37 6.93 -14.35
C GLY A 71 27.89 5.62 -14.93
N GLU A 72 28.71 5.69 -16.00
CA GLU A 72 29.32 4.50 -16.60
C GLU A 72 30.46 3.96 -15.72
N GLU A 73 30.30 2.74 -15.20
CA GLU A 73 31.25 2.08 -14.29
C GLU A 73 32.61 1.77 -14.97
N ASP A 74 32.62 1.62 -16.30
CA ASP A 74 33.78 1.17 -17.08
C ASP A 74 34.98 2.15 -17.09
N SER A 75 34.81 3.37 -16.59
CA SER A 75 35.85 4.41 -16.58
C SER A 75 36.24 4.89 -15.17
N LEU A 76 35.73 4.25 -14.11
CA LEU A 76 35.88 4.69 -12.73
C LEU A 76 36.70 3.72 -11.90
N SER A 77 37.49 4.24 -10.97
CA SER A 77 38.17 3.40 -9.97
C SER A 77 37.17 2.82 -8.95
N HIS A 78 37.51 1.68 -8.35
CA HIS A 78 36.67 0.98 -7.38
C HIS A 78 36.27 1.88 -6.17
N GLU A 79 37.10 2.87 -5.84
CA GLU A 79 36.87 3.85 -4.76
C GLU A 79 35.83 4.92 -5.17
N GLU A 80 35.87 5.37 -6.42
CA GLU A 80 34.89 6.34 -6.96
C GLU A 80 33.50 5.74 -7.09
N VAL A 81 33.41 4.46 -7.47
CA VAL A 81 32.15 3.72 -7.55
C VAL A 81 31.49 3.63 -6.17
N THR A 82 32.24 3.25 -5.12
CA THR A 82 31.71 3.16 -3.76
C THR A 82 31.22 4.52 -3.24
N THR A 83 31.94 5.60 -3.53
CA THR A 83 31.58 6.97 -3.09
C THR A 83 30.25 7.44 -3.72
N ARG A 84 30.03 7.14 -5.00
CA ARG A 84 28.77 7.45 -5.70
C ARG A 84 27.61 6.65 -5.14
N TRP A 85 27.80 5.35 -4.91
CA TRP A 85 26.77 4.49 -4.31
C TRP A 85 26.41 4.91 -2.88
N ASN A 86 27.39 5.32 -2.06
CA ASN A 86 27.10 5.86 -0.73
C ASN A 86 26.19 7.09 -0.81
N THR A 87 26.42 7.98 -1.79
CA THR A 87 25.55 9.13 -2.04
C THR A 87 24.10 8.72 -2.35
N VAL A 88 23.90 7.66 -3.15
CA VAL A 88 22.57 7.11 -3.45
C VAL A 88 21.91 6.53 -2.20
N PHE A 89 22.66 5.81 -1.36
CA PHE A 89 22.13 5.26 -0.10
C PHE A 89 21.75 6.34 0.91
N ILE A 90 22.52 7.43 1.01
CA ILE A 90 22.18 8.57 1.87
C ILE A 90 20.93 9.27 1.34
N LEU A 91 20.84 9.53 0.04
CA LEU A 91 19.69 10.18 -0.58
C LEU A 91 18.40 9.38 -0.37
N THR A 92 18.44 8.07 -0.63
CA THR A 92 17.30 7.17 -0.40
C THR A 92 16.90 7.15 1.07
N ALA A 93 17.87 7.07 2.00
CA ALA A 93 17.59 7.13 3.43
C ALA A 93 16.88 8.42 3.86
N CYS A 94 17.30 9.58 3.32
CA CYS A 94 16.65 10.87 3.57
C CYS A 94 15.20 10.88 3.05
N ILE A 95 14.96 10.39 1.84
CA ILE A 95 13.61 10.31 1.25
C ILE A 95 12.71 9.42 2.10
N TYR A 96 13.18 8.25 2.49
CA TYR A 96 12.44 7.33 3.36
C TYR A 96 12.12 7.97 4.71
N TYR A 97 13.08 8.67 5.31
CA TYR A 97 12.87 9.32 6.61
C TYR A 97 11.84 10.45 6.51
N ILE A 98 11.95 11.34 5.52
CA ILE A 98 11.00 12.43 5.30
C ILE A 98 9.61 11.86 4.97
N GLY A 99 9.53 10.85 4.11
CA GLY A 99 8.28 10.18 3.77
C GLY A 99 7.63 9.53 5.00
N ASN A 100 8.42 8.88 5.84
CA ASN A 100 7.92 8.30 7.08
C ASN A 100 7.43 9.38 8.06
N LEU A 101 8.13 10.51 8.19
CA LEU A 101 7.69 11.63 9.02
C LEU A 101 6.35 12.19 8.52
N VAL A 102 6.22 12.44 7.21
CA VAL A 102 4.94 12.90 6.63
C VAL A 102 3.84 11.87 6.92
N TRP A 103 4.13 10.58 6.76
CA TRP A 103 3.16 9.53 7.06
C TRP A 103 2.76 9.53 8.55
N VAL A 104 3.70 9.65 9.48
CA VAL A 104 3.41 9.68 10.93
C VAL A 104 2.58 10.90 11.33
N PHE A 105 2.84 12.07 10.75
CA PHE A 105 2.11 13.30 11.09
C PHE A 105 0.74 13.41 10.42
N PHE A 106 0.60 12.92 9.19
CA PHE A 106 -0.62 13.10 8.38
C PHE A 106 -1.48 11.84 8.25
N SER A 107 -1.00 10.66 8.69
CA SER A 107 -1.84 9.46 8.72
C SER A 107 -2.92 9.64 9.80
N SER A 108 -4.18 9.47 9.38
CA SER A 108 -5.33 9.41 10.26
C SER A 108 -5.99 8.05 10.11
N PHE A 109 -6.37 7.46 11.24
CA PHE A 109 -7.02 6.15 11.34
C PHE A 109 -8.54 6.25 11.52
N GLU A 110 -9.10 7.46 11.44
CA GLU A 110 -10.54 7.69 11.57
C GLU A 110 -11.23 7.66 10.20
N VAL A 111 -12.35 6.93 10.12
CA VAL A 111 -13.22 6.88 8.94
C VAL A 111 -13.58 8.30 8.55
N GLN A 112 -13.15 8.69 7.35
CA GLN A 112 -13.25 10.08 6.94
C GLN A 112 -14.72 10.46 6.66
N PRO A 113 -15.16 11.69 6.99
CA PRO A 113 -16.57 12.07 6.99
C PRO A 113 -17.24 12.00 5.61
N TRP A 114 -16.47 12.02 4.52
CA TRP A 114 -16.97 11.83 3.15
C TRP A 114 -17.23 10.35 2.78
N ASN A 115 -16.87 9.39 3.64
CA ASN A 115 -17.12 7.97 3.44
C ASN A 115 -18.61 7.60 3.57
N ASN A 116 -19.43 8.48 4.14
CA ASN A 116 -20.88 8.33 4.11
C ASN A 116 -21.41 8.77 2.73
N VAL A 117 -21.56 7.81 1.82
CA VAL A 117 -22.52 7.99 0.73
C VAL A 117 -23.89 8.19 1.37
N ALA A 118 -24.46 9.39 1.21
CA ALA A 118 -25.85 9.64 1.54
C ALA A 118 -26.69 8.48 0.98
N SER A 119 -27.50 7.88 1.86
CA SER A 119 -28.40 6.77 1.57
C SER A 119 -29.04 6.91 0.18
N LYS A 120 -28.55 6.14 -0.78
CA LYS A 120 -29.29 5.76 -1.98
C LYS A 120 -29.19 4.26 -2.17
N THR A 121 -29.55 3.54 -1.13
CA THR A 121 -30.28 2.29 -1.29
C THR A 121 -31.27 2.27 -0.16
N GLU A 122 -32.50 2.73 -0.45
CA GLU A 122 -33.67 2.09 0.14
C GLU A 122 -33.40 0.59 0.04
N VAL A 123 -33.02 -0.02 1.16
CA VAL A 123 -33.31 -1.41 1.35
C VAL A 123 -34.83 -1.42 1.42
N GLU A 124 -35.48 -1.59 0.28
CA GLU A 124 -36.82 -2.14 0.27
C GLU A 124 -36.75 -3.36 1.19
N PRO A 125 -37.51 -3.41 2.29
CA PRO A 125 -37.50 -4.58 3.13
C PRO A 125 -37.91 -5.73 2.23
N VAL A 126 -37.00 -6.70 2.07
CA VAL A 126 -37.30 -7.97 1.41
C VAL A 126 -38.52 -8.54 2.14
N GLN A 127 -39.70 -8.34 1.57
CA GLN A 127 -40.91 -8.95 2.07
C GLN A 127 -40.69 -10.45 1.99
N ASN A 128 -40.51 -11.05 3.17
CA ASN A 128 -40.33 -12.46 3.34
C ASN A 128 -41.62 -13.18 2.90
N ASN A 129 -41.71 -13.50 1.61
CA ASN A 129 -42.78 -14.32 1.03
C ASN A 129 -42.66 -15.80 1.47
N ARG A 130 -42.40 -16.07 2.75
CA ARG A 130 -42.47 -17.42 3.34
C ARG A 130 -43.79 -17.71 4.04
N ASP A 131 -44.63 -16.71 4.29
CA ASP A 131 -45.90 -16.94 4.98
C ASP A 131 -47.11 -17.11 4.05
N GLN A 132 -47.00 -16.78 2.75
CA GLN A 132 -48.11 -16.99 1.80
C GLN A 132 -48.24 -18.43 1.27
N LYS A 133 -47.15 -19.23 1.25
CA LYS A 133 -47.23 -20.60 0.70
C LYS A 133 -47.68 -21.66 1.70
N THR A 134 -47.59 -21.41 3.01
CA THR A 134 -48.07 -22.34 4.04
C THR A 134 -49.56 -22.18 4.33
N GLY A 135 -50.15 -21.01 4.06
CA GLY A 135 -51.61 -20.80 4.18
C GLY A 135 -52.43 -21.46 3.07
N SER A 136 -51.92 -21.52 1.84
CA SER A 136 -52.67 -22.09 0.70
C SER A 136 -52.68 -23.63 0.65
N LEU A 137 -51.81 -24.31 1.41
CA LEU A 137 -51.79 -25.78 1.49
C LEU A 137 -52.74 -26.34 2.56
N CYS A 138 -53.12 -25.54 3.56
CA CYS A 138 -54.13 -25.94 4.56
C CYS A 138 -55.55 -25.88 4.00
N ASP A 139 -55.82 -25.04 2.99
CA ASP A 139 -57.16 -24.87 2.43
C ASP A 139 -57.54 -25.98 1.43
N PHE A 140 -56.56 -26.68 0.85
CA PHE A 140 -56.81 -27.75 -0.12
C PHE A 140 -57.20 -29.11 0.50
N LYS A 141 -57.11 -29.24 1.83
CA LYS A 141 -57.37 -30.51 2.54
C LYS A 141 -58.80 -30.64 3.08
N GLY A 142 -59.67 -29.66 2.83
CA GLY A 142 -61.09 -29.67 3.21
C GLY A 142 -62.09 -29.84 2.05
N VAL A 143 -61.62 -30.15 0.83
CA VAL A 143 -62.46 -30.27 -0.38
C VAL A 143 -62.56 -31.71 -0.91
N LEU A 144 -61.95 -32.69 -0.23
CA LEU A 144 -61.93 -34.09 -0.67
C LEU A 144 -62.37 -35.12 0.38
N ASP A 145 -63.12 -34.70 1.41
CA ASP A 145 -63.91 -35.59 2.27
C ASP A 145 -65.36 -35.09 2.38
#